data_AF-A0A4Q8UQ68-F1
#
_entry.id   AF-A0A4Q8UQ68-F1
#
_cell.length_a   1.000
_cell.length_b   1.000
_cell.length_c   1.000
_cell.angle_alpha   90.00
_cell.angle_beta   90.00
_cell.angle_gamma   90.00
#
_symmetry.space_group_name_H-M   'P 1'
#
loop_
_entity.id
_entity.type
_entity.pdbx_description
1 polymer ?
#
loop_
_entity_poly.entity_id
_entity_poly.type
_entity_poly.pdbx_seq_one_letter_code
_entity_poly.pdbx_strand_id
1 'polypeptide(L)'
;MPIEAAAGHELPLVVDGTDVRLSCISREGEGLPLVFLHGFGSTKEDYADIAHHPAFAGRPFFAYDAPGCGESHCAGLSKVSIPFLVETALSALAGHGIERFHLVGHSMGGLTSMMLAHGAPDRIASFANIEGNVAPEDCFLSRQIFHYPNNDPKLFLEAFIARNWAAPYYSSPLYATTVRYKVRAEAVRGIFESMVDLSDHGDLMDKFLGLPLPRMFMYGEQNNTLSYLPHLAANGVELAEIPFSGHFPMYSNAPEMWRRIADFQRRAEARPGD
;
A
#
# COMPACT_ATOMS: atom_id res chain seq x y z
N MET A 1 -17.99 -9.35 23.66
CA MET A 1 -17.68 -10.66 23.04
C MET A 1 -16.17 -10.88 23.11
N PRO A 2 -15.62 -12.11 23.14
CA PRO A 2 -14.17 -12.26 23.06
C PRO A 2 -13.70 -11.65 21.73
N ILE A 3 -12.64 -10.82 21.79
CA ILE A 3 -12.00 -10.26 20.60
C ILE A 3 -11.49 -11.44 19.78
N GLU A 4 -11.99 -11.60 18.56
CA GLU A 4 -11.53 -12.68 17.69
C GLU A 4 -10.05 -12.48 17.35
N ALA A 5 -9.29 -13.58 17.28
CA ALA A 5 -7.91 -13.53 16.83
C ALA A 5 -7.87 -13.18 15.34
N ALA A 6 -6.77 -12.56 14.88
CA ALA A 6 -6.57 -12.37 13.45
C ALA A 6 -6.54 -13.74 12.74
N ALA A 7 -7.30 -13.87 11.66
CA ALA A 7 -7.47 -15.13 10.94
C ALA A 7 -7.15 -14.96 9.45
N GLY A 8 -6.39 -15.91 8.92
CA GLY A 8 -6.15 -16.03 7.49
C GLY A 8 -7.34 -16.70 6.78
N HIS A 9 -7.72 -16.21 5.61
CA HIS A 9 -8.78 -16.80 4.79
C HIS A 9 -8.54 -16.51 3.30
N GLU A 10 -9.28 -17.19 2.42
CA GLU A 10 -9.30 -16.88 1.00
C GLU A 10 -10.60 -16.15 0.62
N LEU A 11 -10.49 -15.18 -0.28
CA LEU A 11 -11.65 -14.48 -0.85
C LEU A 11 -11.64 -14.62 -2.39
N PRO A 12 -12.51 -15.49 -2.95
CA PRO A 12 -12.66 -15.60 -4.41
C PRO A 12 -13.43 -14.40 -4.96
N LEU A 13 -12.93 -13.83 -6.06
CA LEU A 13 -13.45 -12.65 -6.74
C LEU A 13 -13.37 -12.84 -8.26
N VAL A 14 -14.17 -12.07 -8.98
CA VAL A 14 -14.02 -11.88 -10.43
C VAL A 14 -13.81 -10.40 -10.67
N VAL A 15 -12.63 -10.03 -11.18
CA VAL A 15 -12.23 -8.63 -11.45
C VAL A 15 -12.00 -8.49 -12.95
N ASP A 16 -12.77 -7.64 -13.63
CA ASP A 16 -12.72 -7.46 -15.09
C ASP A 16 -12.73 -8.80 -15.86
N GLY A 17 -13.63 -9.70 -15.47
CA GLY A 17 -13.76 -11.04 -16.04
C GLY A 17 -12.55 -11.95 -15.80
N THR A 18 -11.73 -11.66 -14.79
CA THR A 18 -10.54 -12.45 -14.41
C THR A 18 -10.76 -13.05 -13.04
N ASP A 19 -10.60 -14.37 -12.94
CA ASP A 19 -10.66 -15.07 -11.66
C ASP A 19 -9.47 -14.70 -10.78
N VAL A 20 -9.78 -14.17 -9.60
CA VAL A 20 -8.83 -13.78 -8.57
C VAL A 20 -9.23 -14.50 -7.29
N ARG A 21 -8.26 -15.03 -6.57
CA ARG A 21 -8.46 -15.57 -5.23
C ARG A 21 -7.46 -14.91 -4.31
N LEU A 22 -7.97 -14.01 -3.49
CA LEU A 22 -7.14 -13.24 -2.58
C LEU A 22 -6.80 -14.09 -1.35
N SER A 23 -5.54 -14.09 -0.95
CA SER A 23 -5.14 -14.50 0.39
C SER A 23 -5.28 -13.30 1.32
N CYS A 24 -6.07 -13.46 2.38
CA CYS A 24 -6.48 -12.37 3.26
C CYS A 24 -6.10 -12.67 4.72
N ILE A 25 -5.97 -11.62 5.51
CA ILE A 25 -5.95 -11.64 6.97
C ILE A 25 -6.92 -10.58 7.48
N SER A 26 -7.78 -10.96 8.41
CA SER A 26 -8.71 -10.02 9.03
C SER A 26 -8.91 -10.31 10.50
N ARG A 27 -9.50 -9.35 11.19
CA ARG A 27 -10.01 -9.48 12.54
C ARG A 27 -11.30 -8.67 12.67
N GLU A 28 -12.31 -9.27 13.28
CA GLU A 28 -13.55 -8.59 13.65
C GLU A 28 -13.38 -7.77 14.94
N GLY A 29 -14.23 -6.76 15.13
CA GLY A 29 -14.11 -5.87 16.28
C GLY A 29 -15.11 -4.72 16.25
N GLU A 30 -14.84 -3.71 17.07
CA GLU A 30 -15.68 -2.51 17.18
C GLU A 30 -15.02 -1.27 16.57
N GLY A 31 -15.84 -0.38 16.02
CA GLY A 31 -15.40 0.84 15.34
C GLY A 31 -15.09 0.63 13.85
N LEU A 32 -14.54 1.66 13.22
CA LEU A 32 -14.17 1.59 11.80
C LEU A 32 -12.94 0.68 11.61
N PRO A 33 -12.94 -0.22 10.62
CA PRO A 33 -11.80 -1.07 10.34
C PRO A 33 -10.63 -0.30 9.75
N LEU A 34 -9.42 -0.81 9.97
CA LEU A 34 -8.24 -0.44 9.19
C LEU A 34 -8.14 -1.36 7.96
N VAL A 35 -8.01 -0.79 6.79
CA VAL A 35 -7.75 -1.52 5.54
C VAL A 35 -6.32 -1.23 5.11
N PHE A 36 -5.54 -2.29 4.88
CA PHE A 36 -4.15 -2.20 4.48
C PHE A 36 -3.92 -2.71 3.06
N LEU A 37 -3.29 -1.88 2.23
CA LEU A 37 -2.82 -2.25 0.90
C LEU A 37 -1.27 -2.25 0.90
N HIS A 38 -0.66 -3.40 0.67
CA HIS A 38 0.81 -3.55 0.74
C HIS A 38 1.51 -3.01 -0.53
N GLY A 39 2.81 -2.74 -0.42
CA GLY A 39 3.66 -2.33 -1.54
C GLY A 39 4.10 -3.47 -2.46
N PHE A 40 4.72 -3.13 -3.58
CA PHE A 40 5.24 -4.12 -4.51
C PHE A 40 6.41 -4.90 -3.89
N GLY A 41 6.31 -6.23 -3.87
CA GLY A 41 7.31 -7.09 -3.19
C GLY A 41 7.09 -7.27 -1.68
N SER A 42 6.02 -6.68 -1.14
CA SER A 42 5.49 -6.92 0.20
C SER A 42 4.29 -7.87 0.17
N THR A 43 3.75 -8.20 1.33
CA THR A 43 2.54 -9.03 1.51
C THR A 43 1.73 -8.53 2.70
N LYS A 44 0.51 -9.07 2.89
CA LYS A 44 -0.36 -8.73 4.03
C LYS A 44 0.27 -9.01 5.39
N GLU A 45 1.20 -9.96 5.49
CA GLU A 45 1.90 -10.30 6.74
C GLU A 45 2.73 -9.14 7.28
N ASP A 46 3.14 -8.20 6.43
CA ASP A 46 3.84 -6.98 6.87
C ASP A 46 2.96 -6.14 7.84
N TYR A 47 1.66 -6.41 7.90
CA TYR A 47 0.70 -5.75 8.79
C TYR A 47 0.17 -6.66 9.92
N ALA A 48 0.57 -7.94 10.00
CA ALA A 48 0.01 -8.89 10.95
C ALA A 48 0.21 -8.49 12.42
N ASP A 49 1.30 -7.75 12.72
CA ASP A 49 1.62 -7.27 14.06
C ASP A 49 0.62 -6.25 14.62
N ILE A 50 -0.29 -5.71 13.79
CA ILE A 50 -1.45 -4.94 14.30
C ILE A 50 -2.23 -5.76 15.34
N ALA A 51 -2.25 -7.09 15.21
CA ALA A 51 -2.94 -7.98 16.12
C ALA A 51 -2.39 -7.88 17.56
N HIS A 52 -1.11 -7.53 17.70
CA HIS A 52 -0.38 -7.47 18.97
C HIS A 52 -0.19 -6.06 19.50
N HIS A 53 -0.50 -5.03 18.70
CA HIS A 53 -0.27 -3.65 19.09
C HIS A 53 -1.42 -3.12 19.98
N PRO A 54 -1.16 -2.68 21.23
CA PRO A 54 -2.21 -2.35 22.20
C PRO A 54 -3.18 -1.27 21.75
N ALA A 55 -2.73 -0.29 20.96
CA ALA A 55 -3.59 0.79 20.46
C ALA A 55 -4.67 0.30 19.47
N PHE A 56 -4.52 -0.91 18.93
CA PHE A 56 -5.49 -1.53 18.02
C PHE A 56 -6.18 -2.75 18.65
N ALA A 57 -6.09 -2.93 19.97
CA ALA A 57 -6.80 -4.01 20.65
C ALA A 57 -8.31 -3.89 20.41
N GLY A 58 -8.93 -4.96 19.87
CA GLY A 58 -10.36 -4.98 19.55
C GLY A 58 -10.78 -4.17 18.31
N ARG A 59 -9.83 -3.54 17.62
CA ARG A 59 -10.08 -2.79 16.38
C ARG A 59 -10.15 -3.74 15.18
N PRO A 60 -11.21 -3.70 14.34
CA PRO A 60 -11.24 -4.55 13.17
C PRO A 60 -10.20 -4.11 12.14
N PHE A 61 -9.70 -5.05 11.37
CA PHE A 61 -8.82 -4.76 10.25
C PHE A 61 -8.92 -5.79 9.15
N PHE A 62 -8.49 -5.39 7.96
CA PHE A 62 -8.43 -6.22 6.77
C PHE A 62 -7.18 -5.91 5.96
N ALA A 63 -6.46 -6.95 5.56
CA ALA A 63 -5.35 -6.87 4.63
C ALA A 63 -5.39 -8.09 3.71
N TYR A 64 -4.91 -7.93 2.47
CA TYR A 64 -4.85 -9.03 1.52
C TYR A 64 -3.62 -8.90 0.63
N ASP A 65 -3.19 -10.02 0.06
CA ASP A 65 -2.12 -10.01 -0.94
C ASP A 65 -2.69 -9.56 -2.29
N ALA A 66 -2.11 -8.53 -2.89
CA ALA A 66 -2.50 -8.06 -4.21
C ALA A 66 -2.39 -9.19 -5.26
N PRO A 67 -3.24 -9.21 -6.30
CA PRO A 67 -3.11 -10.13 -7.43
C PRO A 67 -1.68 -10.20 -7.97
N GLY A 68 -1.13 -11.42 -8.07
CA GLY A 68 0.27 -11.63 -8.48
C GLY A 68 1.31 -11.46 -7.36
N CYS A 69 0.87 -11.20 -6.13
CA CYS A 69 1.71 -11.11 -4.94
C CYS A 69 1.32 -12.15 -3.88
N GLY A 70 2.27 -12.46 -2.99
CA GLY A 70 2.12 -13.37 -1.86
C GLY A 70 1.49 -14.71 -2.25
N GLU A 71 0.45 -15.08 -1.50
CA GLU A 71 -0.31 -16.32 -1.68
C GLU A 71 -1.58 -16.12 -2.54
N SER A 72 -1.84 -14.90 -3.03
CA SER A 72 -2.97 -14.64 -3.92
C SER A 72 -2.78 -15.27 -5.30
N HIS A 73 -3.85 -15.85 -5.82
CA HIS A 73 -3.90 -16.39 -7.18
C HIS A 73 -4.63 -15.44 -8.12
N CYS A 74 -4.11 -15.30 -9.35
CA CYS A 74 -4.76 -14.54 -10.42
C CYS A 74 -4.58 -15.29 -11.74
N ALA A 75 -5.69 -15.60 -12.40
CA ALA A 75 -5.68 -16.32 -13.68
C ALA A 75 -5.11 -15.48 -14.84
N GLY A 76 -5.02 -14.15 -14.68
CA GLY A 76 -4.59 -13.20 -15.72
C GLY A 76 -3.49 -12.26 -15.24
N LEU A 77 -2.31 -12.77 -14.87
CA LEU A 77 -1.20 -11.96 -14.33
C LEU A 77 -0.81 -10.77 -15.22
N SER A 78 -0.86 -10.92 -16.55
CA SER A 78 -0.55 -9.84 -17.49
C SER A 78 -1.57 -8.69 -17.49
N LYS A 79 -2.77 -8.89 -16.93
CA LYS A 79 -3.78 -7.84 -16.78
C LYS A 79 -3.58 -7.00 -15.52
N VAL A 80 -2.74 -7.46 -14.57
CA VAL A 80 -2.56 -6.78 -13.29
C VAL A 80 -1.86 -5.44 -13.53
N SER A 81 -2.54 -4.38 -13.10
CA SER A 81 -2.17 -2.97 -13.23
C SER A 81 -2.76 -2.20 -12.06
N ILE A 82 -2.35 -0.96 -11.80
CA ILE A 82 -2.93 -0.15 -10.73
C ILE A 82 -4.47 -0.04 -10.84
N PRO A 83 -5.08 0.24 -12.02
CA PRO A 83 -6.54 0.19 -12.17
C PRO A 83 -7.16 -1.16 -11.78
N PHE A 84 -6.55 -2.28 -12.21
CA PHE A 84 -7.00 -3.62 -11.82
C PHE A 84 -6.91 -3.84 -10.30
N LEU A 85 -5.87 -3.30 -9.65
CA LEU A 85 -5.72 -3.38 -8.20
C LEU A 85 -6.76 -2.52 -7.46
N VAL A 86 -7.19 -1.39 -8.02
CA VAL A 86 -8.28 -0.56 -7.48
C VAL A 86 -9.61 -1.31 -7.54
N GLU A 87 -9.94 -1.91 -8.70
CA GLU A 87 -11.16 -2.72 -8.86
C GLU A 87 -11.14 -3.97 -7.97
N THR A 88 -9.95 -4.57 -7.80
CA THR A 88 -9.75 -5.65 -6.83
C THR A 88 -10.04 -5.17 -5.40
N ALA A 89 -9.54 -4.01 -5.01
CA ALA A 89 -9.77 -3.44 -3.68
C ALA A 89 -11.26 -3.18 -3.44
N LEU A 90 -11.95 -2.56 -4.41
CA LEU A 90 -13.39 -2.33 -4.36
C LEU A 90 -14.17 -3.64 -4.19
N SER A 91 -13.82 -4.65 -4.97
CA SER A 91 -14.46 -5.98 -4.93
C SER A 91 -14.17 -6.71 -3.61
N ALA A 92 -12.95 -6.61 -3.09
CA ALA A 92 -12.56 -7.21 -1.81
C ALA A 92 -13.30 -6.55 -0.64
N LEU A 93 -13.40 -5.22 -0.63
CA LEU A 93 -14.14 -4.47 0.37
C LEU A 93 -15.63 -4.82 0.35
N ALA A 94 -16.23 -4.93 -0.84
CA ALA A 94 -17.62 -5.35 -0.99
C ALA A 94 -17.83 -6.80 -0.52
N GLY A 95 -16.94 -7.72 -0.91
CA GLY A 95 -17.00 -9.13 -0.49
C GLY A 95 -16.83 -9.32 1.01
N HIS A 96 -16.12 -8.43 1.68
CA HIS A 96 -15.95 -8.45 3.13
C HIS A 96 -16.98 -7.58 3.90
N GLY A 97 -17.86 -6.85 3.20
CA GLY A 97 -18.88 -6.00 3.83
C GLY A 97 -18.32 -4.73 4.48
N ILE A 98 -17.16 -4.23 4.05
CA ILE A 98 -16.53 -3.03 4.60
C ILE A 98 -17.03 -1.80 3.84
N GLU A 99 -17.89 -1.00 4.45
CA GLU A 99 -18.47 0.20 3.80
C GLU A 99 -17.64 1.45 4.05
N ARG A 100 -17.20 1.68 5.29
CA ARG A 100 -16.40 2.84 5.71
C ARG A 100 -15.20 2.42 6.56
N PHE A 101 -14.01 2.99 6.32
CA PHE A 101 -12.76 2.49 6.91
C PHE A 101 -11.63 3.53 6.96
N HIS A 102 -10.62 3.27 7.79
CA HIS A 102 -9.32 3.95 7.71
C HIS A 102 -8.43 3.22 6.72
N LEU A 103 -7.83 3.96 5.78
CA LEU A 103 -7.02 3.38 4.72
C LEU A 103 -5.53 3.62 5.00
N VAL A 104 -4.73 2.55 4.90
CA VAL A 104 -3.27 2.59 4.99
C VAL A 104 -2.71 1.89 3.76
N GLY A 105 -1.90 2.60 2.97
CA GLY A 105 -1.32 2.07 1.74
C GLY A 105 0.18 2.31 1.69
N HIS A 106 0.96 1.30 1.33
CA HIS A 106 2.41 1.43 1.15
C HIS A 106 2.79 1.35 -0.32
N SER A 107 3.62 2.30 -0.81
CA SER A 107 4.21 2.25 -2.15
C SER A 107 3.15 2.01 -3.25
N MET A 108 3.23 0.91 -4.01
CA MET A 108 2.18 0.43 -4.91
C MET A 108 0.77 0.49 -4.29
N GLY A 109 0.61 -0.04 -3.07
CA GLY A 109 -0.64 0.00 -2.32
C GLY A 109 -1.05 1.41 -1.87
N GLY A 110 -0.09 2.32 -1.69
CA GLY A 110 -0.35 3.75 -1.46
C GLY A 110 -0.94 4.43 -2.69
N LEU A 111 -0.39 4.15 -3.88
CA LEU A 111 -0.95 4.64 -5.14
C LEU A 111 -2.36 4.04 -5.40
N THR A 112 -2.53 2.73 -5.23
CA THR A 112 -3.85 2.10 -5.31
C THR A 112 -4.84 2.72 -4.31
N SER A 113 -4.40 2.97 -3.07
CA SER A 113 -5.20 3.61 -2.03
C SER A 113 -5.63 5.03 -2.39
N MET A 114 -4.73 5.82 -2.98
CA MET A 114 -5.03 7.18 -3.41
C MET A 114 -6.08 7.19 -4.53
N MET A 115 -5.95 6.29 -5.51
CA MET A 115 -6.95 6.17 -6.59
C MET A 115 -8.30 5.70 -6.05
N LEU A 116 -8.31 4.73 -5.12
CA LEU A 116 -9.51 4.28 -4.42
C LEU A 116 -10.17 5.41 -3.64
N ALA A 117 -9.40 6.16 -2.85
CA ALA A 117 -9.89 7.28 -2.04
C ALA A 117 -10.43 8.43 -2.91
N HIS A 118 -9.82 8.68 -4.07
CA HIS A 118 -10.31 9.68 -5.01
C HIS A 118 -11.65 9.27 -5.66
N GLY A 119 -11.82 7.98 -5.96
CA GLY A 119 -13.06 7.45 -6.55
C GLY A 119 -14.22 7.28 -5.55
N ALA A 120 -13.93 7.07 -4.26
CA ALA A 120 -14.93 6.86 -3.22
C ALA A 120 -14.56 7.51 -1.87
N PRO A 121 -14.38 8.85 -1.83
CA PRO A 121 -13.87 9.55 -0.64
C PRO A 121 -14.76 9.38 0.60
N ASP A 122 -16.08 9.27 0.42
CA ASP A 122 -17.05 9.14 1.52
C ASP A 122 -16.88 7.83 2.32
N ARG A 123 -16.24 6.82 1.72
CA ARG A 123 -15.92 5.54 2.37
C ARG A 123 -14.66 5.62 3.22
N ILE A 124 -13.85 6.66 3.08
CA ILE A 124 -12.53 6.74 3.71
C ILE A 124 -12.56 7.74 4.87
N ALA A 125 -12.37 7.24 6.10
CA ALA A 125 -12.35 8.09 7.29
C ALA A 125 -11.01 8.81 7.48
N SER A 126 -9.91 8.21 7.03
CA SER A 126 -8.59 8.83 6.94
C SER A 126 -7.69 8.04 5.99
N PHE A 127 -6.68 8.69 5.42
CA PHE A 127 -5.71 8.01 4.56
C PHE A 127 -4.26 8.25 5.03
N ALA A 128 -3.58 7.17 5.41
CA ALA A 128 -2.15 7.15 5.65
C ALA A 128 -1.42 6.58 4.43
N ASN A 129 -0.76 7.44 3.66
CA ASN A 129 0.07 7.08 2.53
C ASN A 129 1.52 6.86 3.01
N ILE A 130 2.04 5.64 2.91
CA ILE A 130 3.41 5.29 3.27
C ILE A 130 4.22 5.20 1.97
N GLU A 131 4.87 6.29 1.59
CA GLU A 131 5.67 6.40 0.36
C GLU A 131 5.01 5.86 -0.93
N GLY A 132 3.69 5.98 -1.05
CA GLY A 132 3.00 5.77 -2.32
C GLY A 132 3.04 7.02 -3.19
N ASN A 133 3.08 6.82 -4.50
CA ASN A 133 3.34 7.88 -5.47
C ASN A 133 2.33 9.03 -5.37
N VAL A 134 2.86 10.25 -5.28
CA VAL A 134 2.12 11.52 -5.39
C VAL A 134 2.75 12.44 -6.44
N ALA A 135 3.95 12.11 -6.95
CA ALA A 135 4.65 12.86 -7.98
C ALA A 135 5.47 11.94 -8.91
N PRO A 136 5.86 12.41 -10.11
CA PRO A 136 6.73 11.66 -11.04
C PRO A 136 8.06 11.19 -10.45
N GLU A 137 8.60 11.90 -9.45
CA GLU A 137 9.88 11.57 -8.80
C GLU A 137 9.82 10.25 -8.02
N ASP A 138 8.63 9.81 -7.59
CA ASP A 138 8.42 8.55 -6.85
C ASP A 138 8.64 7.30 -7.73
N CYS A 139 8.63 7.46 -9.06
CA CYS A 139 8.70 6.36 -10.02
C CYS A 139 10.12 5.86 -10.34
N PHE A 140 11.15 6.28 -9.60
CA PHE A 140 12.54 5.88 -9.89
C PHE A 140 12.74 4.35 -10.05
N LEU A 141 12.06 3.54 -9.22
CA LEU A 141 12.14 2.09 -9.29
C LEU A 141 11.33 1.50 -10.44
N SER A 142 10.07 1.92 -10.60
CA SER A 142 9.15 1.36 -11.60
C SER A 142 9.53 1.74 -13.04
N ARG A 143 10.03 2.97 -13.24
CA ARG A 143 10.43 3.52 -14.56
C ARG A 143 11.54 2.71 -15.25
N GLN A 144 12.28 1.90 -14.49
CA GLN A 144 13.29 0.98 -15.03
C GLN A 144 12.70 -0.06 -15.99
N ILE A 145 11.39 -0.34 -15.92
CA ILE A 145 10.71 -1.29 -16.82
C ILE A 145 10.80 -0.87 -18.29
N PHE A 146 10.74 0.44 -18.58
CA PHE A 146 10.78 0.99 -19.94
C PHE A 146 12.17 0.99 -20.56
N HIS A 147 13.21 0.95 -19.74
CA HIS A 147 14.61 1.02 -20.18
C HIS A 147 15.30 -0.35 -20.16
N TYR A 148 14.63 -1.39 -19.67
CA TYR A 148 15.21 -2.72 -19.62
C TYR A 148 15.20 -3.36 -21.02
N PRO A 149 16.34 -3.85 -21.53
CA PRO A 149 16.48 -4.25 -22.94
C PRO A 149 15.82 -5.58 -23.30
N ASN A 150 15.30 -6.31 -22.31
CA ASN A 150 14.71 -7.64 -22.51
C ASN A 150 13.25 -7.66 -22.05
N ASN A 151 12.38 -8.35 -22.79
CA ASN A 151 10.96 -8.47 -22.45
C ASN A 151 10.63 -9.68 -21.56
N ASP A 152 11.63 -10.52 -21.22
CA ASP A 152 11.46 -11.62 -20.28
C ASP A 152 11.22 -11.07 -18.86
N PRO A 153 10.04 -11.33 -18.27
CA PRO A 153 9.69 -10.81 -16.95
C PRO A 153 10.59 -11.36 -15.84
N LYS A 154 11.10 -12.60 -15.97
CA LYS A 154 11.97 -13.22 -14.96
C LYS A 154 13.34 -12.57 -14.97
N LEU A 155 13.91 -12.32 -16.15
CA LEU A 155 15.17 -11.60 -16.27
C LEU A 155 15.07 -10.17 -15.74
N PHE A 156 13.95 -9.48 -16.00
CA PHE A 156 13.70 -8.17 -15.39
C PHE A 156 13.67 -8.25 -13.86
N LEU A 157 12.92 -9.21 -13.30
CA LEU A 157 12.78 -9.37 -11.86
C LEU A 157 14.11 -9.70 -11.18
N GLU A 158 14.93 -10.56 -11.78
CA GLU A 158 16.29 -10.87 -11.29
C GLU A 158 17.19 -9.62 -11.28
N ALA A 159 17.17 -8.85 -12.36
CA ALA A 159 17.93 -7.60 -12.43
C ALA A 159 17.41 -6.56 -11.43
N PHE A 160 16.10 -6.45 -11.25
CA PHE A 160 15.47 -5.59 -10.24
C PHE A 160 15.91 -5.97 -8.83
N ILE A 161 15.93 -7.27 -8.50
CA ILE A 161 16.42 -7.77 -7.22
C ILE A 161 17.89 -7.41 -7.01
N ALA A 162 18.74 -7.63 -8.01
CA ALA A 162 20.17 -7.31 -7.91
C ALA A 162 20.41 -5.80 -7.66
N ARG A 163 19.66 -4.92 -8.34
CA ARG A 163 19.72 -3.47 -8.13
C ARG A 163 19.28 -3.08 -6.72
N ASN A 164 18.18 -3.64 -6.22
CA ASN A 164 17.71 -3.37 -4.87
C ASN A 164 18.66 -3.91 -3.80
N TRP A 165 19.28 -5.07 -4.02
CA TRP A 165 20.27 -5.62 -3.10
C TRP A 165 21.47 -4.69 -2.91
N ALA A 166 21.92 -4.07 -3.99
CA ALA A 166 23.07 -3.15 -3.98
C ALA A 166 22.71 -1.72 -3.52
N ALA A 167 21.43 -1.41 -3.31
CA ALA A 167 21.00 -0.07 -2.95
C ALA A 167 21.42 0.29 -1.52
N PRO A 168 21.95 1.51 -1.27
CA PRO A 168 22.48 1.91 0.04
C PRO A 168 21.38 2.40 1.00
N TYR A 169 20.22 1.72 1.03
CA TYR A 169 19.09 2.08 1.88
C TYR A 169 18.80 1.02 2.94
N TYR A 170 18.22 1.45 4.06
CA TYR A 170 17.77 0.55 5.12
C TYR A 170 16.81 -0.50 4.55
N SER A 171 16.98 -1.75 4.99
CA SER A 171 16.15 -2.90 4.62
C SER A 171 16.16 -3.27 3.12
N SER A 172 16.93 -2.60 2.26
CA SER A 172 17.02 -2.93 0.83
C SER A 172 17.48 -4.37 0.54
N PRO A 173 18.52 -4.93 1.19
CA PRO A 173 18.88 -6.35 1.01
C PRO A 173 17.79 -7.33 1.50
N LEU A 174 17.11 -6.99 2.61
CA LEU A 174 16.00 -7.80 3.14
C LEU A 174 14.81 -7.82 2.18
N TYR A 175 14.45 -6.67 1.62
CA TYR A 175 13.46 -6.56 0.57
C TYR A 175 13.87 -7.38 -0.67
N ALA A 176 15.06 -7.12 -1.20
CA ALA A 176 15.56 -7.77 -2.41
C ALA A 176 15.57 -9.31 -2.31
N THR A 177 15.92 -9.88 -1.15
CA THR A 177 15.96 -11.34 -1.01
C THR A 177 14.57 -11.99 -0.95
N THR A 178 13.54 -11.27 -0.54
CA THR A 178 12.18 -11.82 -0.34
C THR A 178 11.28 -11.63 -1.56
N VAL A 179 11.50 -10.60 -2.38
CA VAL A 179 10.67 -10.27 -3.57
C VAL A 179 10.43 -11.47 -4.49
N ARG A 180 11.45 -12.31 -4.74
CA ARG A 180 11.33 -13.48 -5.62
C ARG A 180 10.28 -14.51 -5.19
N TYR A 181 9.97 -14.56 -3.90
CA TYR A 181 8.98 -15.46 -3.33
C TYR A 181 7.61 -14.79 -3.23
N LYS A 182 7.61 -13.46 -3.11
CA LYS A 182 6.42 -12.65 -2.91
C LYS A 182 5.78 -12.14 -4.20
N VAL A 183 6.44 -12.20 -5.35
CA VAL A 183 5.93 -11.61 -6.60
C VAL A 183 6.03 -12.58 -7.77
N ARG A 184 4.98 -12.66 -8.58
CA ARG A 184 4.99 -13.33 -9.89
C ARG A 184 5.53 -12.38 -10.94
N ALA A 185 6.58 -12.80 -11.65
CA ALA A 185 7.30 -11.96 -12.60
C ALA A 185 6.38 -11.38 -13.70
N GLU A 186 5.38 -12.16 -14.12
CA GLU A 186 4.44 -11.82 -15.17
C GLU A 186 3.49 -10.67 -14.80
N ALA A 187 3.30 -10.38 -13.50
CA ALA A 187 2.49 -9.25 -13.04
C ALA A 187 3.27 -7.92 -12.99
N VAL A 188 4.61 -7.98 -13.01
CA VAL A 188 5.46 -6.82 -12.74
C VAL A 188 5.30 -5.72 -13.78
N ARG A 189 5.26 -6.08 -15.06
CA ARG A 189 5.23 -5.10 -16.15
C ARG A 189 3.99 -4.22 -16.09
N GLY A 190 2.79 -4.83 -16.04
CA GLY A 190 1.54 -4.07 -16.01
C GLY A 190 1.41 -3.17 -14.78
N ILE A 191 1.87 -3.64 -13.61
CA ILE A 191 1.95 -2.81 -12.39
C ILE A 191 2.88 -1.62 -12.62
N PHE A 192 4.12 -1.86 -13.06
CA PHE A 192 5.13 -0.81 -13.16
C PHE A 192 4.80 0.22 -14.25
N GLU A 193 4.32 -0.22 -15.41
CA GLU A 193 3.92 0.67 -16.49
C GLU A 193 2.76 1.58 -16.05
N SER A 194 1.73 1.02 -15.40
CA SER A 194 0.59 1.81 -14.91
C SER A 194 0.95 2.72 -13.73
N MET A 195 1.89 2.34 -12.86
CA MET A 195 2.42 3.24 -11.82
C MET A 195 3.07 4.47 -12.44
N VAL A 196 3.88 4.28 -13.49
CA VAL A 196 4.57 5.36 -14.19
C VAL A 196 3.59 6.26 -14.94
N ASP A 197 2.66 5.67 -15.69
CA ASP A 197 1.63 6.41 -16.42
C ASP A 197 0.81 7.31 -15.47
N LEU A 198 0.32 6.76 -14.36
CA LEU A 198 -0.40 7.53 -13.35
C LEU A 198 0.48 8.60 -12.69
N SER A 199 1.76 8.33 -12.43
CA SER A 199 2.63 9.32 -11.80
C SER A 199 2.96 10.48 -12.73
N ASP A 200 3.08 10.23 -14.03
CA ASP A 200 3.40 11.25 -15.03
C ASP A 200 2.16 12.02 -15.52
N HIS A 201 0.96 11.40 -15.48
CA HIS A 201 -0.23 11.92 -16.15
C HIS A 201 -1.51 11.93 -15.30
N GLY A 202 -1.46 11.40 -14.08
CA GLY A 202 -2.64 11.20 -13.23
C GLY A 202 -2.91 12.31 -12.21
N ASP A 203 -2.20 13.45 -12.28
CA ASP A 203 -2.37 14.60 -11.36
C ASP A 203 -2.42 14.19 -9.88
N LEU A 204 -1.54 13.26 -9.49
CA LEU A 204 -1.64 12.56 -8.20
C LEU A 204 -1.54 13.51 -7.00
N MET A 205 -0.69 14.55 -7.08
CA MET A 205 -0.58 15.57 -6.04
C MET A 205 -1.91 16.29 -5.82
N ASP A 206 -2.56 16.77 -6.89
CA ASP A 206 -3.85 17.46 -6.80
C ASP A 206 -4.94 16.53 -6.28
N LYS A 207 -4.94 15.26 -6.71
CA LYS A 207 -5.88 14.26 -6.19
C LYS A 207 -5.69 14.04 -4.70
N PHE A 208 -4.46 13.87 -4.23
CA PHE A 208 -4.16 13.67 -2.81
C PHE A 208 -4.51 14.91 -1.97
N LEU A 209 -4.15 16.10 -2.46
CA LEU A 209 -4.47 17.38 -1.81
C LEU A 209 -5.96 17.76 -1.89
N GLY A 210 -6.72 17.17 -2.82
CA GLY A 210 -8.15 17.35 -2.95
C GLY A 210 -9.02 16.43 -2.08
N LEU A 211 -8.47 15.39 -1.45
CA LEU A 211 -9.27 14.47 -0.63
C LEU A 211 -9.86 15.20 0.60
N PRO A 212 -11.19 15.13 0.84
CA PRO A 212 -11.89 15.87 1.90
C PRO A 212 -11.79 15.18 3.28
N LEU A 213 -10.64 14.55 3.56
CA LEU A 213 -10.43 13.68 4.73
C LEU A 213 -9.05 13.92 5.34
N PRO A 214 -8.82 13.53 6.62
CA PRO A 214 -7.50 13.57 7.22
C PRO A 214 -6.49 12.73 6.42
N ARG A 215 -5.32 13.32 6.11
CA ARG A 215 -4.25 12.67 5.35
C ARG A 215 -2.93 12.72 6.11
N MET A 216 -2.19 11.63 6.03
CA MET A 216 -0.80 11.56 6.47
C MET A 216 0.05 11.04 5.31
N PHE A 217 1.24 11.63 5.14
CA PHE A 217 2.30 11.10 4.31
C PHE A 217 3.45 10.66 5.21
N MET A 218 3.71 9.36 5.24
CA MET A 218 4.73 8.72 6.04
C MET A 218 5.91 8.32 5.14
N TYR A 219 7.12 8.60 5.62
CA TYR A 219 8.36 8.33 4.89
C TYR A 219 9.51 8.00 5.84
N GLY A 220 10.49 7.23 5.38
CA GLY A 220 11.71 6.99 6.12
C GLY A 220 12.63 8.22 6.11
N GLU A 221 13.41 8.40 7.17
CA GLU A 221 14.40 9.48 7.30
C GLU A 221 15.31 9.63 6.07
N GLN A 222 15.69 8.54 5.39
CA GLN A 222 16.52 8.61 4.17
C GLN A 222 15.83 9.30 2.98
N ASN A 223 14.51 9.51 3.06
CA ASN A 223 13.69 10.14 2.04
C ASN A 223 13.20 11.54 2.47
N ASN A 224 13.79 12.13 3.51
CA ASN A 224 13.43 13.48 3.97
C ASN A 224 13.82 14.62 2.99
N THR A 225 14.46 14.27 1.87
CA THR A 225 14.81 15.18 0.78
C THR A 225 13.81 15.19 -0.38
N LEU A 226 12.70 14.45 -0.29
CA LEU A 226 11.62 14.48 -1.29
C LEU A 226 11.12 15.92 -1.48
N SER A 227 11.07 16.35 -2.75
CA SER A 227 10.95 17.79 -3.07
C SER A 227 9.58 18.36 -2.70
N TYR A 228 8.56 17.51 -2.66
CA TYR A 228 7.18 17.89 -2.38
C TYR A 228 6.80 17.91 -0.89
N LEU A 229 7.66 17.48 0.04
CA LEU A 229 7.31 17.42 1.47
C LEU A 229 6.84 18.79 2.03
N PRO A 230 7.52 19.93 1.78
CA PRO A 230 7.03 21.22 2.23
C PRO A 230 5.66 21.59 1.64
N HIS A 231 5.41 21.20 0.39
CA HIS A 231 4.14 21.46 -0.29
C HIS A 231 2.99 20.65 0.34
N LEU A 232 3.23 19.38 0.67
CA LEU A 232 2.26 18.55 1.41
C LEU A 232 1.91 19.17 2.77
N ALA A 233 2.92 19.56 3.55
CA ALA A 233 2.73 20.16 4.87
C ALA A 233 1.95 21.48 4.79
N ALA A 234 2.28 22.35 3.83
CA ALA A 234 1.59 23.62 3.60
C ALA A 234 0.09 23.43 3.25
N ASN A 235 -0.29 22.27 2.71
CA ASN A 235 -1.66 21.92 2.34
C ASN A 235 -2.34 20.98 3.35
N GLY A 236 -1.86 20.97 4.61
CA GLY A 236 -2.52 20.31 5.73
C GLY A 236 -2.41 18.78 5.71
N VAL A 237 -1.44 18.22 5.00
CA VAL A 237 -1.07 16.81 5.12
C VAL A 237 -0.13 16.65 6.32
N GLU A 238 -0.43 15.70 7.21
CA GLU A 238 0.46 15.36 8.30
C GLU A 238 1.70 14.63 7.77
N LEU A 239 2.91 15.14 8.07
CA LEU A 239 4.15 14.46 7.73
C LEU A 239 4.61 13.57 8.89
N ALA A 240 4.90 12.30 8.58
CA ALA A 240 5.43 11.34 9.54
C ALA A 240 6.76 10.77 9.06
N GLU A 241 7.86 11.44 9.42
CA GLU A 241 9.21 10.89 9.25
C GLU A 241 9.45 9.75 10.26
N ILE A 242 9.98 8.63 9.77
CA ILE A 242 10.32 7.45 10.56
C ILE A 242 11.85 7.34 10.66
N PRO A 243 12.43 7.53 11.86
CA PRO A 243 13.88 7.43 12.08
C PRO A 243 14.45 6.07 11.70
N PHE A 244 15.72 6.07 11.29
CA PHE A 244 16.48 4.86 10.91
C PHE A 244 15.78 4.00 9.84
N SER A 245 15.05 4.65 8.93
CA SER A 245 14.26 3.97 7.89
C SER A 245 14.51 4.57 6.51
N GLY A 246 14.45 3.71 5.50
CA GLY A 246 14.25 4.11 4.11
C GLY A 246 12.82 3.81 3.68
N HIS A 247 12.64 3.30 2.45
CA HIS A 247 11.32 3.03 1.86
C HIS A 247 10.43 2.01 2.62
N PHE A 248 11.02 1.22 3.52
CA PHE A 248 10.33 0.16 4.26
C PHE A 248 10.37 0.42 5.78
N PRO A 249 9.57 1.36 6.30
CA PRO A 249 9.50 1.61 7.74
C PRO A 249 8.96 0.41 8.52
N MET A 250 8.12 -0.43 7.93
CA MET A 250 7.65 -1.70 8.52
C MET A 250 8.78 -2.71 8.77
N TYR A 251 9.89 -2.63 8.03
CA TYR A 251 11.05 -3.50 8.27
C TYR A 251 12.08 -2.85 9.18
N SER A 252 12.25 -1.54 9.05
CA SER A 252 13.36 -0.83 9.68
C SER A 252 13.00 -0.34 11.09
N ASN A 253 11.76 0.14 11.28
CA ASN A 253 11.30 0.72 12.55
C ASN A 253 9.77 0.59 12.70
N ALA A 254 9.29 -0.66 12.71
CA ALA A 254 7.87 -0.97 12.86
C ALA A 254 7.22 -0.34 14.11
N PRO A 255 7.86 -0.29 15.30
CA PRO A 255 7.24 0.32 16.49
C PRO A 255 6.85 1.80 16.27
N GLU A 256 7.72 2.59 15.64
CA GLU A 256 7.42 4.00 15.37
C GLU A 256 6.38 4.14 14.26
N MET A 257 6.44 3.32 13.22
CA MET A 257 5.39 3.27 12.17
C MET A 257 4.01 3.06 12.79
N TRP A 258 3.86 2.03 13.63
CA TRP A 258 2.59 1.71 14.29
C TRP A 258 2.12 2.82 15.22
N ARG A 259 3.05 3.44 15.98
CA ARG A 259 2.72 4.58 16.84
C ARG A 259 2.16 5.74 16.03
N ARG A 260 2.77 6.09 14.89
CA ARG A 260 2.30 7.16 14.00
C ARG A 260 0.92 6.87 13.43
N ILE A 261 0.68 5.65 12.94
CA ILE A 261 -0.63 5.22 12.44
C ILE A 261 -1.69 5.34 13.54
N ALA A 262 -1.41 4.81 14.74
CA ALA A 262 -2.34 4.84 15.85
C ALA A 262 -2.67 6.28 16.28
N ASP A 263 -1.67 7.14 16.38
CA ASP A 263 -1.85 8.54 16.79
C ASP A 263 -2.65 9.33 15.76
N PHE A 264 -2.37 9.10 14.47
CA PHE A 264 -3.08 9.73 13.36
C PHE A 264 -4.57 9.33 13.33
N GLN A 265 -4.87 8.04 13.49
CA GLN A 265 -6.25 7.54 13.49
C GLN A 265 -7.07 8.09 14.66
N ARG A 266 -6.50 8.12 15.88
CA ARG A 266 -7.18 8.72 17.03
C ARG A 266 -7.53 10.20 16.79
N ARG A 267 -6.64 10.95 16.14
CA ARG A 267 -6.93 12.35 15.77
C ARG A 267 -8.00 12.46 14.69
N ALA A 268 -7.99 11.56 13.71
CA ALA A 268 -9.00 11.53 12.65
C ALA A 268 -10.40 11.25 13.19
N GLU A 269 -10.53 10.30 14.12
CA GLU A 269 -11.80 9.96 14.79
C GLU A 269 -12.29 11.06 15.74
N ALA A 270 -11.38 11.83 16.34
CA ALA A 270 -11.71 12.91 17.27
C ALA A 270 -12.17 14.21 16.59
N ARG A 271 -12.05 14.33 15.27
CA ARG A 271 -12.60 15.49 14.54
C ARG A 271 -14.12 15.41 14.62
N PRO A 272 -14.81 16.45 15.11
CA PRO A 272 -16.27 16.50 15.03
C PRO A 272 -16.68 16.31 13.57
N GLY A 273 -17.68 15.46 13.31
CA GLY A 273 -18.34 15.50 12.01
C GLY A 273 -18.95 16.88 11.84
N ASP A 274 -18.66 17.53 10.72
CA ASP A 274 -19.36 18.75 10.31
C ASP A 274 -20.88 18.54 10.24
#